data_AF-A0A438FKA2-F1
#
_entry.id   AF-A0A438FKA2-F1
#
_cell.length_a   1.000
_cell.length_b   1.000
_cell.length_c   1.000
_cell.angle_alpha   90.00
_cell.angle_beta   90.00
_cell.angle_gamma   90.00
#
_symmetry.space_group_name_H-M   'P 1'
#
loop_
_entity.id
_entity.type
_entity.pdbx_description
1 polymer ?
#
loop_
_entity_poly.entity_id
_entity_poly.type
_entity_poly.pdbx_seq_one_letter_code
_entity_poly.pdbx_strand_id
1 'polypeptide(L)'
;MAPRRFALVCFRLKLKQEGKGRELKSRLLMAVNESGLAFMTHAVVGGIYIIRYAVGSTLTETRHWDNPWELIQEKVQLVLQELGLALEED
;
A
#
# COMPACT_ATOMS: atom_id res chain seq x y z
N MET A 1 -4.24 2.35 14.83
CA MET A 1 -5.09 2.09 13.65
C MET A 1 -6.51 2.50 13.98
N ALA A 2 -7.21 3.17 13.04
CA ALA A 2 -8.61 3.53 13.23
C ALA A 2 -9.55 2.32 12.98
N PRO A 3 -10.80 2.32 13.50
CA PRO A 3 -11.76 1.26 13.26
C PRO A 3 -12.06 1.07 11.76
N ARG A 4 -12.07 -0.19 11.29
CA ARG A 4 -12.34 -0.56 9.91
C ARG A 4 -13.86 -0.49 9.64
N ARG A 5 -14.36 0.71 9.36
CA ARG A 5 -15.76 0.93 8.94
C ARG A 5 -15.78 1.02 7.40
N PHE A 6 -16.74 0.35 6.76
CA PHE A 6 -17.01 0.44 5.32
C PHE A 6 -15.95 -0.16 4.37
N ALA A 7 -15.59 -1.43 4.53
CA ALA A 7 -14.84 -2.17 3.50
C ALA A 7 -13.56 -1.47 3.01
N LEU A 8 -12.96 -0.64 3.87
CA LEU A 8 -11.82 0.22 3.53
C LEU A 8 -10.65 -0.13 4.43
N VAL A 9 -9.57 -0.59 3.81
CA VAL A 9 -8.29 -0.81 4.47
C VAL A 9 -7.41 0.40 4.26
N CYS A 10 -6.90 0.95 5.36
CA CYS A 10 -5.91 2.01 5.35
C CYS A 10 -4.62 1.48 5.96
N PHE A 11 -3.53 1.55 5.22
CA PHE A 11 -2.20 1.12 5.69
C PHE A 11 -1.11 2.09 5.25
N ARG A 12 0.04 2.00 5.89
CA ARG A 12 1.23 2.79 5.54
C ARG A 12 2.46 1.89 5.62
N LEU A 13 3.42 2.10 4.73
CA LEU A 13 4.77 1.58 4.92
C LEU A 13 5.50 2.39 5.99
N LYS A 14 6.19 1.66 6.87
CA LYS A 14 7.22 2.19 7.77
C LYS A 14 8.60 1.86 7.18
N LEU A 15 9.53 2.80 7.28
CA LEU A 15 10.89 2.69 6.72
C LEU A 15 11.91 3.11 7.76
N LYS A 16 13.07 2.44 7.77
CA LYS A 16 14.15 2.74 8.71
C LYS A 16 14.76 4.13 8.47
N GLN A 17 14.63 4.67 7.26
CA GLN A 17 15.22 5.96 6.87
C GLN A 17 14.15 7.06 6.78
N GLU A 18 14.30 8.09 7.61
CA GLU A 18 13.48 9.30 7.52
C GLU A 18 13.90 10.13 6.29
N GLY A 19 12.91 10.66 5.54
CA GLY A 19 13.13 11.58 4.42
C GLY A 19 12.65 11.11 3.05
N LYS A 20 12.79 9.81 2.72
CA LYS A 20 12.34 9.26 1.41
C LYS A 20 10.97 8.57 1.44
N GLY A 21 10.28 8.63 2.58
CA GLY A 21 9.03 7.90 2.78
C GLY A 21 7.87 8.33 1.88
N ARG A 22 7.82 9.57 1.40
CA ARG A 22 6.73 10.03 0.51
C ARG A 22 6.90 9.50 -0.91
N GLU A 23 8.12 9.59 -1.45
CA GLU A 23 8.44 9.12 -2.80
C GLU A 23 8.22 7.62 -2.92
N LEU A 24 8.72 6.83 -1.95
CA LEU A 24 8.49 5.38 -1.93
C LEU A 24 7.01 5.04 -1.96
N LYS A 25 6.20 5.69 -1.10
CA LYS A 25 4.76 5.40 -1.01
C LYS A 25 4.02 5.76 -2.30
N SER A 26 4.42 6.86 -2.95
CA SER A 26 3.85 7.25 -4.24
C SER A 26 4.27 6.29 -5.36
N ARG A 27 5.53 5.86 -5.38
CA ARG A 27 6.05 4.87 -6.34
C ARG A 27 5.37 3.53 -6.19
N LEU A 28 5.20 3.05 -4.96
CA LEU A 28 4.45 1.83 -4.67
C LEU A 28 3.01 1.91 -5.18
N LEU A 29 2.32 3.02 -4.91
CA LEU A 29 0.95 3.22 -5.39
C LEU A 29 0.87 3.16 -6.92
N MET A 30 1.82 3.80 -7.62
CA MET A 30 1.89 3.75 -9.08
C MET A 30 2.17 2.33 -9.56
N ALA A 31 3.17 1.63 -9.01
CA ALA A 31 3.52 0.27 -9.41
C ALA A 31 2.38 -0.73 -9.23
N VAL A 32 1.59 -0.59 -8.16
CA VAL A 32 0.39 -1.41 -7.95
C VAL A 32 -0.66 -1.07 -9.02
N ASN A 33 -0.99 0.21 -9.23
CA ASN A 33 -2.01 0.60 -10.19
C ASN A 33 -1.62 0.28 -11.65
N GLU A 34 -0.35 0.43 -12.01
CA GLU A 34 0.19 0.11 -13.34
C GLU A 34 0.17 -1.40 -13.65
N SER A 35 0.17 -2.26 -12.62
CA SER A 35 0.03 -3.70 -12.81
C SER A 35 -1.32 -4.10 -13.42
N GLY A 36 -2.35 -3.25 -13.26
CA GLY A 36 -3.73 -3.54 -13.67
C GLY A 36 -4.42 -4.64 -12.85
N LEU A 37 -3.72 -5.26 -11.90
CA LEU A 37 -4.24 -6.35 -11.07
C LEU A 37 -5.01 -5.85 -9.84
N ALA A 38 -4.67 -4.67 -9.34
CA ALA A 38 -5.38 -3.99 -8.27
C ALA A 38 -5.28 -2.47 -8.42
N PHE A 39 -6.29 -1.76 -7.94
CA PHE A 39 -6.29 -0.30 -7.93
C PHE A 39 -6.48 0.22 -6.50
N MET A 40 -5.63 1.17 -6.12
CA MET A 40 -5.61 1.78 -4.81
C MET A 40 -5.55 3.30 -4.93
N THR A 41 -5.90 3.99 -3.85
CA THR A 41 -5.77 5.45 -3.73
C THR A 41 -4.90 5.81 -2.54
N HIS A 42 -4.58 7.10 -2.40
CA HIS A 42 -3.92 7.60 -1.20
C HIS A 42 -4.71 8.72 -0.54
N ALA A 43 -4.35 9.02 0.70
CA ALA A 43 -4.75 10.22 1.42
C ALA A 43 -3.58 10.72 2.26
N VAL A 44 -3.56 12.03 2.54
CA VAL A 44 -2.63 12.63 3.50
C VAL A 44 -3.43 13.05 4.73
N VAL A 45 -3.14 12.45 5.88
CA VAL A 45 -3.83 12.74 7.14
C VAL A 45 -2.79 13.12 8.17
N GLY A 46 -2.88 14.33 8.73
CA GLY A 46 -1.88 14.84 9.68
C GLY A 46 -0.45 14.85 9.10
N GLY A 47 -0.30 15.13 7.80
CA GLY A 47 0.98 15.08 7.09
C GLY A 47 1.47 13.67 6.72
N ILE A 48 0.78 12.62 7.14
CA ILE A 48 1.16 11.23 6.89
C ILE A 48 0.48 10.73 5.62
N TYR A 49 1.27 10.27 4.66
CA TYR A 49 0.78 9.59 3.45
C TYR A 49 0.32 8.17 3.79
N ILE A 50 -0.93 7.86 3.46
CA ILE A 50 -1.62 6.60 3.74
C ILE A 50 -2.16 6.03 2.42
N ILE A 51 -1.97 4.73 2.21
CA ILE A 51 -2.57 3.99 1.09
C ILE A 51 -3.93 3.46 1.55
N ARG A 52 -4.92 3.57 0.65
CA ARG A 52 -6.30 3.16 0.88
C ARG A 52 -6.71 2.14 -0.17
N TYR A 53 -7.24 1.02 0.30
CA TYR A 53 -7.76 -0.04 -0.53
C TYR A 53 -9.21 -0.34 -0.16
N ALA A 54 -10.12 -0.08 -1.10
CA ALA A 54 -11.54 -0.31 -0.92
C ALA A 54 -11.88 -1.73 -1.41
N VAL A 55 -12.05 -2.66 -0.48
CA VAL A 55 -12.48 -4.04 -0.74
C VAL A 55 -13.65 -4.40 0.15
N GLY A 56 -14.79 -4.68 -0.51
CA GLY A 56 -16.03 -5.12 0.12
C GLY A 56 -17.25 -4.60 -0.63
N SER A 57 -17.33 -4.94 -1.91
CA SER A 57 -18.59 -4.94 -2.68
C SER A 57 -19.30 -6.29 -2.52
N THR A 58 -20.56 -6.37 -2.94
CA THR A 58 -21.40 -7.58 -2.86
C THR A 58 -20.76 -8.84 -3.48
N LEU A 59 -19.84 -8.69 -4.43
CA LEU A 59 -19.16 -9.79 -5.13
C LEU A 59 -17.72 -10.03 -4.64
N THR A 60 -17.34 -9.45 -3.50
CA THR A 60 -15.99 -9.61 -2.95
C THR A 60 -15.82 -10.99 -2.30
N GLU A 61 -15.07 -11.86 -2.97
CA GLU A 61 -14.54 -13.12 -2.43
C GLU A 61 -13.14 -12.97 -1.81
N THR A 62 -12.70 -13.96 -1.01
CA THR A 62 -11.38 -14.00 -0.34
C THR A 62 -10.19 -13.81 -1.29
N ARG A 63 -10.27 -14.30 -2.53
CA ARG A 63 -9.24 -14.09 -3.57
C ARG A 63 -8.98 -12.61 -3.90
N HIS A 64 -9.96 -11.73 -3.67
CA HIS A 64 -9.76 -10.28 -3.81
C HIS A 64 -9.02 -9.67 -2.61
N TRP A 65 -8.62 -10.48 -1.64
CA TRP A 65 -7.79 -10.08 -0.51
C TRP A 65 -6.38 -10.66 -0.61
N ASP A 66 -6.28 -11.96 -0.92
CA ASP A 66 -5.01 -12.67 -0.97
C ASP A 66 -4.14 -12.16 -2.14
N ASN A 67 -4.71 -12.09 -3.36
CA ASN A 67 -3.95 -11.68 -4.54
C ASN A 67 -3.42 -10.23 -4.44
N PRO A 68 -4.20 -9.24 -3.98
CA PRO A 68 -3.71 -7.86 -3.85
C PRO A 68 -2.69 -7.71 -2.73
N TRP A 69 -2.78 -8.50 -1.65
CA TRP A 69 -1.80 -8.46 -0.58
C TRP A 69 -0.43 -8.99 -1.04
N GLU A 70 -0.40 -10.13 -1.72
CA GLU A 70 0.82 -10.68 -2.32
C GLU A 70 1.44 -9.70 -3.32
N LEU A 71 0.60 -9.10 -4.18
CA LEU A 71 1.02 -8.07 -5.13
C LEU A 71 1.64 -6.85 -4.43
N ILE A 72 1.04 -6.37 -3.34
CA ILE A 72 1.62 -5.25 -2.58
C ILE A 72 3.01 -5.64 -2.08
N GLN A 73 3.18 -6.83 -1.50
CA GLN A 73 4.47 -7.27 -0.99
C GLN A 73 5.53 -7.38 -2.10
N GLU A 74 5.17 -7.94 -3.25
CA GLU A 74 6.04 -8.00 -4.44
C GLU A 74 6.46 -6.59 -4.88
N LYS A 75 5.51 -5.67 -5.06
CA LYS A 75 5.83 -4.29 -5.49
C LYS A 75 6.61 -3.51 -4.45
N VAL A 76 6.40 -3.78 -3.16
CA VAL A 76 7.22 -3.18 -2.09
C VAL A 76 8.67 -3.59 -2.25
N GLN A 77 8.97 -4.88 -2.44
CA GLN A 77 10.34 -5.36 -2.60
C GLN A 77 11.02 -4.73 -3.83
N LEU A 78 10.29 -4.68 -4.96
CA LEU A 78 10.79 -4.08 -6.20
C LEU A 78 11.18 -2.60 -5.99
N VAL A 79 10.26 -1.78 -5.47
CA VAL A 79 10.52 -0.34 -5.31
C VAL A 79 11.60 -0.08 -4.25
N LEU A 80 11.71 -0.91 -3.21
CA LEU A 80 12.80 -0.82 -2.24
C LEU A 80 14.17 -1.09 -2.87
N GLN A 81 14.26 -2.08 -3.75
CA GLN A 81 15.49 -2.38 -4.50
C GLN A 81 15.86 -1.22 -5.43
N GLU A 82 14.90 -0.67 -6.17
CA GLU A 82 15.13 0.49 -7.06
C GLU A 82 15.65 1.73 -6.32
N LEU A 83 15.16 1.97 -5.10
CA LEU A 83 15.51 3.15 -4.31
C LEU A 83 16.66 2.91 -3.32
N GLY A 84 17.17 1.68 -3.21
CA GLY A 84 18.22 1.29 -2.26
C GLY A 84 17.80 1.45 -0.80
N LEU A 85 16.55 1.11 -0.46
CA LEU A 85 15.94 1.30 0.86
C LEU A 85 15.60 -0.05 1.54
N ALA A 86 15.44 -0.04 2.87
CA ALA A 86 15.04 -1.19 3.67
C ALA A 86 13.83 -0.89 4.57
N LEU A 87 12.97 -1.89 4.80
CA LEU A 87 11.84 -1.82 5.72
C LEU A 87 12.30 -1.79 7.18
N GLU A 88 11.47 -1.21 8.05
CA GLU A 88 11.55 -1.48 9.49
C GLU A 88 11.07 -2.91 9.76
N GLU A 89 11.82 -3.64 10.59
CA GLU A 89 11.37 -4.91 11.17
C GLU A 89 10.63 -4.56 12.47
N ASP A 90 9.40 -5.06 12.63
CA ASP A 90 8.58 -4.87 13.83
C ASP A 90 9.01 -5.84 14.96
#